data_AF-A0A915P769-F1
#
_entry.id   AF-A0A915P769-F1
#
_cell.length_a   1.000
_cell.length_b   1.000
_cell.length_c   1.000
_cell.angle_alpha   90.00
_cell.angle_beta   90.00
_cell.angle_gamma   90.00
#
_symmetry.space_group_name_H-M   'P 1'
#
loop_
_entity.id
_entity.type
_entity.pdbx_description
1 polymer ?
#
loop_
_entity_poly.entity_id
_entity_poly.type
_entity_poly.pdbx_seq_one_letter_code
_entity_poly.pdbx_strand_id
1 'polypeptide(L)'
;MFSFSTILFSFTIFAIFTFLSFSSATPRQIQVPGSILIGGLFPIHESSRNTSGSTLCGRIKADQGVQRMVSMLYALEQINKNHRILPGIQLGAQILDSW
;
A
#
# COMPACT_ATOMS: atom_id res chain seq x y z
N MET A 1 38.83 15.35 28.18
CA MET A 1 38.08 16.16 27.20
C MET A 1 38.04 15.41 25.89
N PHE A 2 36.88 15.02 25.40
CA PHE A 2 36.76 14.40 24.08
C PHE A 2 37.01 15.46 22.99
N SER A 3 37.75 15.09 21.93
CA SER A 3 38.06 16.00 20.83
C SER A 3 36.83 16.31 19.99
N PHE A 4 36.67 17.55 19.52
CA PHE A 4 35.55 17.98 18.66
C PHE A 4 35.36 17.07 17.44
N SER A 5 36.45 16.56 16.87
CA SER A 5 36.43 15.61 15.75
C SER A 5 35.75 14.27 16.09
N THR A 6 35.95 13.76 17.31
CA THR A 6 35.31 12.50 17.76
C THR A 6 33.81 12.65 17.97
N ILE A 7 33.36 13.84 18.41
CA ILE A 7 31.94 14.15 18.59
C ILE A 7 31.25 14.24 17.22
N LEU A 8 31.88 14.92 16.26
CA LEU A 8 31.33 15.06 14.91
C LEU A 8 31.21 13.71 14.20
N PHE A 9 32.23 12.85 14.33
CA PHE A 9 32.22 11.50 13.75
C PHE A 9 31.15 10.59 14.38
N SER A 10 30.93 10.70 15.69
CA SER A 10 29.86 9.96 16.37
C SER A 10 28.47 10.42 15.89
N PHE A 11 28.28 11.73 15.75
CA PHE A 11 27.01 12.30 15.25
C PHE A 11 26.71 11.88 13.81
N THR A 12 27.70 11.82 12.94
CA THR A 12 27.49 11.38 11.55
C THR A 12 27.15 9.90 11.48
N ILE A 13 27.82 9.05 12.26
CA ILE A 13 27.47 7.62 12.36
C ILE A 13 26.05 7.43 12.88
N PHE A 14 25.66 8.17 13.92
CA PHE A 14 24.30 8.09 14.47
C PHE A 14 23.24 8.58 13.47
N ALA A 15 23.50 9.67 12.75
CA ALA A 15 22.62 10.19 11.71
C ALA A 15 22.46 9.19 10.54
N ILE A 16 23.55 8.53 10.12
CA ILE A 16 23.51 7.50 9.07
C ILE A 16 22.73 6.28 9.56
N PHE A 17 22.97 5.82 10.79
CA PHE A 17 22.29 4.66 11.37
C PHE A 17 20.78 4.90 11.53
N THR A 18 20.39 6.09 11.98
CA THR A 18 18.97 6.48 12.07
C THR A 18 18.31 6.59 10.71
N PHE A 19 19.00 7.10 9.70
CA PHE A 19 18.49 7.17 8.32
C PHE A 19 18.32 5.78 7.69
N LEU A 20 19.30 4.88 7.88
CA LEU A 20 19.24 3.50 7.40
C LEU A 20 18.18 2.66 8.13
N SER A 21 17.89 2.97 9.39
CA SER A 21 16.86 2.27 10.17
C SER A 21 15.43 2.65 9.79
N PHE A 22 15.24 3.69 8.97
CA PHE A 22 13.93 4.06 8.45
C PHE A 22 13.52 3.12 7.30
N SER A 23 13.26 1.86 7.62
CA SER A 23 12.54 0.96 6.71
C SER A 23 11.05 1.28 6.79
N SER A 24 10.56 2.05 5.82
CA SER A 24 9.12 2.16 5.59
C SER A 24 8.63 0.82 5.02
N ALA A 25 7.90 0.05 5.83
CA ALA A 25 7.22 -1.14 5.33
C ALA A 25 6.15 -0.69 4.33
N THR A 26 6.37 -0.97 3.05
CA THR A 26 5.38 -0.65 2.02
C THR A 26 4.16 -1.54 2.25
N PRO A 27 2.95 -0.96 2.36
CA PRO A 27 1.75 -1.75 2.53
C PRO A 27 1.55 -2.64 1.29
N ARG A 28 1.13 -3.88 1.49
CA ARG A 28 0.73 -4.74 0.37
C ARG A 28 -0.47 -4.10 -0.32
N GLN A 29 -0.29 -3.78 -1.60
CA GLN A 29 -1.29 -3.13 -2.41
C GLN A 29 -1.25 -3.65 -3.84
N ILE A 30 -2.36 -3.49 -4.53
CA ILE A 30 -2.44 -3.66 -5.99
C ILE A 30 -2.49 -2.26 -6.59
N GLN A 31 -1.64 -2.02 -7.59
CA GLN A 31 -1.66 -0.79 -8.36
C GLN A 31 -1.88 -1.09 -9.83
N VAL A 32 -2.86 -0.42 -10.42
CA VAL A 32 -3.11 -0.39 -11.86
C VAL A 32 -2.87 1.06 -12.31
N PRO A 33 -1.95 1.31 -13.25
CA PRO A 33 -1.65 2.66 -13.70
C PRO A 33 -2.83 3.28 -14.44
N GLY A 34 -2.92 4.61 -14.39
CA GLY A 34 -3.90 5.40 -15.10
C GLY A 34 -3.65 6.90 -14.86
N SER A 35 -4.29 7.75 -15.66
CA SER A 35 -4.27 9.21 -15.50
C SER A 35 -4.89 9.63 -14.17
N ILE A 36 -5.91 8.91 -13.72
CA ILE A 36 -6.55 9.10 -12.41
C ILE A 36 -6.58 7.75 -11.70
N LEU A 37 -6.05 7.69 -10.48
CA LEU A 37 -6.08 6.48 -9.67
C LEU A 37 -7.30 6.48 -8.75
N ILE A 38 -8.10 5.43 -8.83
CA ILE A 38 -9.22 5.21 -7.91
C ILE A 38 -8.76 4.33 -6.75
N GLY A 39 -8.86 4.86 -5.53
CA GLY A 39 -8.56 4.13 -4.31
C GLY A 39 -9.64 3.09 -3.97
N GLY A 40 -9.25 1.92 -3.48
CA GLY A 40 -10.18 0.88 -3.02
C GLY A 40 -9.68 0.18 -1.76
N LEU A 41 -10.52 0.11 -0.73
CA LEU A 41 -10.29 -0.70 0.46
C LEU A 41 -11.22 -1.91 0.42
N PHE A 42 -10.66 -3.11 0.41
CA PHE A 42 -11.44 -4.35 0.37
C PHE A 42 -11.03 -5.27 1.51
N PRO A 43 -11.98 -5.94 2.19
CA PRO A 43 -11.67 -6.93 3.22
C PRO A 43 -11.27 -8.25 2.58
N ILE A 44 -10.07 -8.30 2.00
CA ILE A 44 -9.53 -9.48 1.31
C ILE A 44 -9.19 -10.55 2.34
N HIS A 45 -8.64 -10.16 3.50
CA HIS A 45 -8.36 -11.08 4.59
C HIS A 45 -9.27 -10.83 5.80
N GLU A 46 -9.47 -11.87 6.61
CA GLU A 46 -10.03 -11.76 7.95
C GLU A 46 -9.07 -11.02 8.89
N SER A 47 -9.60 -10.23 9.82
CA SER A 47 -8.82 -9.75 10.96
C SER A 47 -8.45 -10.93 11.86
N SER A 48 -7.14 -11.20 11.99
CA SER A 48 -6.61 -12.12 12.99
C SER A 48 -5.64 -11.37 13.90
N ARG A 49 -5.75 -11.60 15.22
CA ARG A 49 -4.78 -11.06 16.19
C ARG A 49 -3.89 -12.20 16.65
N ASN A 50 -2.58 -12.00 16.60
CA ASN A 50 -1.66 -12.94 17.26
C ASN A 50 -1.56 -12.63 18.76
N THR A 51 -0.93 -13.55 19.50
CA THR A 51 -0.64 -13.42 20.94
C THR A 51 0.17 -12.16 21.29
N SER A 52 0.89 -11.59 20.32
CA SER A 52 1.70 -10.38 20.44
C SER A 52 0.90 -9.08 20.20
N GLY A 53 -0.39 -9.17 19.89
CA GLY A 53 -1.25 -8.02 19.62
C GLY A 53 -1.07 -7.40 18.23
N SER A 54 -0.23 -7.96 17.36
CA SER A 54 -0.12 -7.50 15.97
C SER A 54 -1.19 -8.16 15.10
N THR A 55 -1.82 -7.34 14.24
CA THR A 55 -2.81 -7.81 13.28
C THR A 55 -2.10 -8.62 12.20
N LEU A 56 -2.42 -9.91 12.11
CA LEU A 56 -2.04 -10.77 11.01
C LEU A 56 -3.20 -10.82 10.01
N CYS A 57 -2.88 -10.85 8.71
CA CYS A 57 -3.87 -11.16 7.68
C CYS A 57 -4.34 -12.61 7.90
N GLY A 58 -5.63 -12.79 8.16
CA GLY A 58 -6.26 -14.09 8.36
C GLY A 58 -6.58 -14.79 7.04
N ARG A 59 -7.63 -15.62 7.03
CA ARG A 59 -8.06 -16.34 5.81
C ARG A 59 -8.56 -15.37 4.75
N ILE A 60 -8.45 -15.76 3.47
CA ILE A 60 -8.96 -14.98 2.35
C ILE A 60 -10.50 -15.09 2.30
N LYS A 61 -11.17 -13.94 2.21
CA LYS A 61 -12.61 -13.82 1.95
C LYS A 61 -12.85 -13.68 0.45
N ALA A 62 -13.00 -14.81 -0.24
CA ALA A 62 -13.19 -14.84 -1.69
C ALA A 62 -14.40 -14.00 -2.14
N ASP A 63 -15.57 -14.21 -1.54
CA ASP A 63 -16.83 -13.61 -2.04
C ASP A 63 -17.01 -12.15 -1.60
N GLN A 64 -16.49 -11.76 -0.43
CA GLN A 64 -16.69 -10.40 0.10
C GLN A 64 -15.51 -9.46 -0.16
N GLY A 65 -14.28 -9.97 -0.19
CA GLY A 65 -13.09 -9.19 -0.45
C GLY A 65 -12.70 -9.26 -1.92
N VAL A 66 -12.29 -10.45 -2.36
CA VAL A 66 -11.71 -10.68 -3.68
C VAL A 66 -12.71 -10.37 -4.79
N GLN A 67 -13.94 -10.86 -4.69
CA GLN A 67 -14.96 -10.61 -5.72
C GLN A 67 -15.24 -9.11 -5.88
N ARG A 68 -15.30 -8.33 -4.79
CA ARG A 68 -15.53 -6.88 -4.85
C ARG A 68 -14.35 -6.14 -5.48
N MET A 69 -13.13 -6.52 -5.09
CA MET A 69 -11.89 -6.03 -5.70
C MET A 69 -11.88 -6.28 -7.22
N VAL A 70 -12.14 -7.52 -7.63
CA VAL A 70 -12.17 -7.90 -9.06
C VAL A 70 -13.30 -7.17 -9.79
N SER A 71 -14.45 -6.99 -9.15
CA SER A 71 -15.57 -6.24 -9.73
C SER A 71 -15.23 -4.78 -9.97
N MET A 72 -14.50 -4.13 -9.06
CA MET A 72 -13.98 -2.77 -9.26
C MET A 72 -13.04 -2.71 -10.47
N LEU A 73 -12.06 -3.62 -10.54
CA LEU A 73 -11.12 -3.65 -11.66
C LEU A 73 -11.83 -3.88 -13.00
N TYR A 74 -12.80 -4.78 -13.03
CA TYR A 74 -13.64 -5.02 -14.19
C TYR A 74 -14.41 -3.76 -14.60
N ALA A 75 -15.03 -3.06 -13.65
CA ALA A 75 -15.76 -1.83 -13.94
C ALA A 75 -14.87 -0.72 -14.53
N LEU A 76 -13.66 -0.54 -13.97
CA LEU A 76 -12.68 0.41 -14.51
C LEU A 76 -12.28 0.05 -15.95
N GLU A 77 -12.08 -1.24 -16.22
CA GLU A 77 -11.80 -1.72 -17.58
C GLU A 77 -12.94 -1.42 -18.56
N GLN A 78 -14.19 -1.65 -18.15
CA GLN A 78 -15.35 -1.32 -19.00
C GLN A 78 -15.48 0.18 -19.26
N ILE A 79 -15.20 1.03 -18.27
CA ILE A 79 -15.18 2.48 -18.44
C ILE A 79 -14.09 2.88 -19.44
N ASN A 80 -12.87 2.39 -19.26
CA ASN A 80 -11.73 2.73 -20.13
C ASN A 80 -11.92 2.27 -21.59
N LYS A 81 -12.69 1.19 -21.82
CA LYS A 81 -13.03 0.72 -23.18
C LYS A 81 -14.12 1.55 -23.85
N ASN A 82 -14.91 2.31 -23.08
CA ASN A 82 -16.03 3.08 -23.60
C ASN A 82 -15.64 4.53 -23.89
N HIS A 83 -15.41 4.83 -25.17
CA HIS A 83 -15.04 6.17 -25.65
C HIS A 83 -16.07 7.29 -25.36
N ARG A 84 -17.29 6.94 -24.92
CA ARG A 84 -18.30 7.94 -24.50
C ARG A 84 -18.18 8.34 -23.04
N ILE A 85 -17.48 7.56 -22.22
CA ILE A 85 -17.32 7.79 -20.78
C ILE A 85 -15.86 8.20 -20.54
N LEU A 86 -15.65 9.41 -20.01
CA LEU A 86 -14.32 9.96 -19.71
C LEU A 86 -13.34 9.90 -20.90
N PRO A 87 -13.69 10.49 -22.07
CA PRO A 87 -12.85 10.45 -23.26
C PRO A 87 -11.46 11.07 -22.97
N GLY A 88 -10.42 10.34 -23.36
CA GLY A 88 -9.02 10.77 -23.18
C GLY A 88 -8.47 10.62 -21.75
N ILE A 89 -9.25 10.05 -20.82
CA ILE A 89 -8.81 9.79 -19.44
C ILE A 89 -8.80 8.28 -19.21
N GLN A 90 -7.67 7.74 -18.76
CA GLN A 90 -7.57 6.35 -18.37
C GLN A 90 -7.64 6.23 -16.84
N LEU A 91 -8.62 5.49 -16.34
CA LEU A 91 -8.72 5.17 -14.92
C LEU A 91 -7.78 4.03 -14.55
N GLY A 92 -7.02 4.24 -13.48
CA GLY A 92 -6.24 3.22 -12.80
C GLY A 92 -6.84 2.93 -11.42
N ALA A 93 -6.13 2.11 -10.64
CA ALA A 93 -6.57 1.70 -9.31
C ALA A 93 -5.41 1.67 -8.32
N GLN A 94 -5.69 2.00 -7.07
CA GLN A 94 -4.83 1.72 -5.93
C GLN A 94 -5.65 0.99 -4.87
N ILE A 95 -5.37 -0.28 -4.66
CA ILE A 95 -6.18 -1.15 -3.82
C ILE A 95 -5.38 -1.65 -2.63
N LEU A 96 -5.94 -1.48 -1.43
CA LEU A 96 -5.38 -2.00 -0.19
C LEU A 96 -6.38 -2.95 0.49
N ASP A 97 -5.84 -3.85 1.29
CA ASP A 97 -6.61 -4.76 2.13
C ASP A 97 -6.98 -4.09 3.46
N SER A 98 -8.27 -4.13 3.82
CA SER A 98 -8.80 -3.61 5.09
C SER A 98 -9.36 -4.75 5.93
N TRP A 99 -8.63 -5.17 6.95
CA TRP A 99 -8.96 -6.29 7.85
C TRP A 99 -10.13 -6.02 8.81
#